data_AF-A0A0Q9X855-F1
#
_entry.id   AF-A0A0Q9X855-F1
#
_cell.length_a   1.000
_cell.length_b   1.000
_cell.length_c   1.000
_cell.angle_alpha   90.00
_cell.angle_beta   90.00
_cell.angle_gamma   90.00
#
_symmetry.space_group_name_H-M   'P 1'
#
loop_
_entity.id
_entity.type
_entity.pdbx_description
1 polymer ?
#
loop_
_entity_poly.entity_id
_entity_poly.type
_entity_poly.pdbx_seq_one_letter_code
_entity_poly.pdbx_strand_id
1 'polypeptide(L)'
;MPCYKRNRPPSKRQLRDKKRTVVKPVRPRDPNVHGLLSYSHAAQHLIFDENWTPSSITEQYTFINSLLTSRLIYNKHEKETLVSRLHQTSERLKEECMNGRLKLQKISVGNNAHEIRNMLNNHSSLQRLYQRMPIHLVADNINQSTFVMRKERDRLQARLEQLKQKLNDLLIERSIVENRIKYENEFVLEEELVSRMLLKKIENSTVRFRAIKTINTTYKKMVQVLLQDEIFYEPILSSLDDDIAEQTHMIKYIIYLGLPAISNFKVLNKEFRRLEEKSRVDYAAKVKLLADLRKPRVFVPTKDLQDIVGDSRKDRYLRETKSMVELRKELQRIEKIIKELKFTTLCSQAKEIYLRAKTQMENNKNLTQKIQFDLMSREMLRNKLKYSGVLEGVLLNNLSEEEVNRLEYIRSLKATLTSDKAFQQTSVDHIRNRANAYVMLRVSLWNLVEILRHIDHSPFMIRRAYPNSYLKLPFLKFELFDMFAVNPPLYEEDVDKIMHLLKRKLYKLMKGYEKLAEANNREPISSFREKYHKRFLSTRLSYMDTQGTEGDMKVVDYDDGKVYLSVPSRKQIKTLSAKVVEEAKAHEEL
;
A
#
# COMPACT_ATOMS: atom_id res chain seq x y z
N MET A 1 63.64 0.21 -5.49
CA MET A 1 64.85 0.05 -4.65
C MET A 1 65.55 -1.23 -5.07
N PRO A 2 66.81 -1.20 -5.55
CA PRO A 2 67.51 -2.40 -5.93
C PRO A 2 68.33 -2.91 -4.73
N CYS A 3 67.93 -4.04 -4.14
CA CYS A 3 68.75 -4.77 -3.20
C CYS A 3 69.34 -5.98 -3.92
N TYR A 4 70.58 -5.80 -4.39
CA TYR A 4 71.62 -6.78 -4.65
C TYR A 4 71.26 -8.27 -4.58
N LYS A 5 71.19 -8.91 -5.76
CA LYS A 5 71.47 -10.35 -5.89
C LYS A 5 72.95 -10.59 -5.62
N ARG A 6 73.29 -11.01 -4.41
CA ARG A 6 74.59 -11.62 -4.10
C ARG A 6 74.51 -13.08 -4.53
N ASN A 7 74.81 -13.36 -5.80
CA ASN A 7 75.05 -14.72 -6.25
C ASN A 7 76.31 -15.24 -5.54
N ARG A 8 76.14 -16.04 -4.48
CA ARG A 8 77.20 -16.93 -4.01
C ARG A 8 77.26 -18.10 -5.01
N PRO A 9 78.39 -18.33 -5.70
CA PRO A 9 78.52 -19.53 -6.49
C PRO A 9 78.55 -20.76 -5.56
N PRO A 10 78.02 -21.92 -6.00
CA PRO A 10 78.19 -23.15 -5.24
C PRO A 10 79.68 -23.45 -5.14
N SER A 11 80.20 -23.56 -3.91
CA SER A 11 81.58 -23.96 -3.71
C SER A 11 81.78 -25.35 -4.31
N LYS A 12 82.70 -25.47 -5.26
CA LYS A 12 83.26 -26.75 -5.72
C LYS A 12 83.66 -27.56 -4.49
N ARG A 13 82.90 -28.61 -4.15
CA ARG A 13 83.35 -29.61 -3.19
C ARG A 13 84.50 -30.37 -3.84
N GLN A 14 85.66 -30.20 -3.23
CA GLN A 14 86.90 -30.86 -3.56
C GLN A 14 86.73 -32.38 -3.50
N LEU A 15 87.06 -33.04 -4.60
CA LEU A 15 87.51 -34.42 -4.59
C LEU A 15 88.84 -34.47 -3.82
N ARG A 16 88.81 -34.96 -2.57
CA ARG A 16 89.84 -35.75 -1.89
C ARG A 16 89.58 -35.72 -0.37
N ASP A 17 89.07 -36.82 0.15
CA ASP A 17 89.70 -37.52 1.27
C ASP A 17 88.93 -38.82 1.58
N LYS A 18 89.51 -39.95 1.18
CA LYS A 18 89.14 -41.27 1.70
C LYS A 18 89.72 -41.37 3.11
N LYS A 19 89.02 -40.83 4.10
CA LYS A 19 89.13 -41.27 5.51
C LYS A 19 87.84 -41.99 5.87
N ARG A 20 87.96 -43.19 6.46
CA ARG A 20 86.83 -44.00 6.94
C ARG A 20 85.99 -43.18 7.92
N THR A 21 84.92 -42.56 7.43
CA THR A 21 83.94 -41.86 8.27
C THR A 21 83.08 -42.90 8.97
N VAL A 22 83.20 -42.99 10.29
CA VAL A 22 82.23 -43.71 11.13
C VAL A 22 80.85 -43.09 10.87
N VAL A 23 79.92 -43.87 10.32
CA VAL A 23 78.55 -43.42 10.05
C VAL A 23 77.83 -43.32 11.40
N LYS A 24 77.40 -42.12 11.77
CA LYS A 24 76.64 -41.86 13.02
C LYS A 24 75.25 -42.51 12.93
N PRO A 25 74.68 -43.01 14.05
CA PRO A 25 73.31 -43.53 14.07
C PRO A 25 72.31 -42.40 13.75
N VAL A 26 71.42 -42.66 12.79
CA VAL A 26 70.36 -41.73 12.35
C VAL A 26 69.12 -41.92 13.23
N ARG A 27 68.51 -40.84 13.71
CA ARG A 27 67.25 -40.86 14.46
C ARG A 27 66.19 -40.10 13.65
N PRO A 28 64.97 -40.65 13.47
CA PRO A 28 63.89 -39.97 12.75
C PRO A 28 63.54 -38.62 13.39
N ARG A 29 63.30 -37.61 12.55
CA ARG A 29 62.87 -36.27 12.96
C ARG A 29 61.48 -36.27 13.61
N ASP A 30 61.21 -35.29 14.48
CA ASP A 30 59.91 -35.09 15.10
C ASP A 30 58.88 -34.58 14.06
N PRO A 31 57.71 -35.23 13.90
CA PRO A 31 56.69 -34.85 12.92
C PRO A 31 56.13 -33.43 13.11
N ASN A 32 56.31 -32.82 14.30
CA ASN A 32 55.90 -31.44 14.55
C ASN A 32 56.76 -30.39 13.83
N VAL A 33 57.95 -30.76 13.35
CA VAL A 33 58.88 -29.86 12.63
C VAL A 33 58.62 -29.91 11.10
N HIS A 34 57.73 -30.79 10.64
CA HIS A 34 57.48 -31.01 9.22
C HIS A 34 56.53 -29.95 8.61
N GLY A 35 56.90 -29.40 7.44
CA GLY A 35 56.15 -28.31 6.79
C GLY A 35 54.75 -28.68 6.29
N LEU A 36 54.50 -29.95 5.94
CA LEU A 36 53.22 -30.41 5.37
C LEU A 36 52.34 -31.17 6.38
N LEU A 37 52.96 -31.88 7.32
CA LEU A 37 52.28 -32.89 8.15
C LEU A 37 52.13 -32.43 9.62
N SER A 38 52.58 -31.22 9.92
CA SER A 38 52.38 -30.64 11.24
C SER A 38 50.90 -30.29 11.45
N TYR A 39 50.44 -30.52 12.67
CA TYR A 39 49.03 -30.34 13.07
C TYR A 39 48.47 -28.94 12.78
N SER A 40 49.32 -27.90 12.76
CA SER A 40 48.92 -26.53 12.47
C SER A 40 48.57 -26.26 11.00
N HIS A 41 49.15 -27.02 10.06
CA HIS A 41 48.99 -26.78 8.62
C HIS A 41 47.83 -27.59 8.01
N ALA A 42 47.47 -28.74 8.60
CA ALA A 42 46.36 -29.58 8.13
C ALA A 42 44.97 -28.90 8.20
N ALA A 43 44.75 -28.02 9.17
CA ALA A 43 43.46 -27.33 9.35
C ALA A 43 43.22 -26.21 8.31
N GLN A 44 44.25 -25.73 7.63
CA GLN A 44 44.17 -24.61 6.69
C GLN A 44 43.68 -25.02 5.29
N HIS A 45 43.67 -26.33 4.99
CA HIS A 45 43.34 -26.86 3.66
C HIS A 45 41.83 -27.07 3.39
N LEU A 46 40.93 -26.57 4.26
CA LEU A 46 39.47 -26.34 4.05
C LEU A 46 38.76 -27.26 3.03
N ILE A 47 38.45 -28.49 3.45
CA ILE A 47 37.73 -29.48 2.64
C ILE A 47 36.22 -29.47 3.04
N PHE A 48 35.39 -28.72 2.25
CA PHE A 48 33.92 -28.78 1.99
C PHE A 48 32.80 -28.15 2.89
N ASP A 49 31.68 -27.74 2.23
CA ASP A 49 30.27 -27.63 2.69
C ASP A 49 29.26 -27.96 1.53
N GLU A 50 28.09 -28.56 1.81
CA GLU A 50 27.30 -29.48 0.94
C GLU A 50 25.92 -28.99 0.43
N ASN A 51 25.38 -27.83 0.83
CA ASN A 51 23.92 -27.69 0.87
C ASN A 51 23.16 -27.03 -0.32
N TRP A 52 23.77 -26.56 -1.41
CA TRP A 52 23.05 -25.72 -2.40
C TRP A 52 23.12 -26.29 -3.83
N THR A 53 21.96 -26.60 -4.45
CA THR A 53 21.88 -26.99 -5.88
C THR A 53 20.97 -26.05 -6.72
N PRO A 54 21.43 -25.58 -7.90
CA PRO A 54 20.69 -24.68 -8.80
C PRO A 54 19.31 -25.18 -9.27
N SER A 55 19.08 -26.50 -9.28
CA SER A 55 17.83 -27.12 -9.73
C SER A 55 16.62 -26.77 -8.85
N SER A 56 16.85 -26.55 -7.55
CA SER A 56 15.79 -26.17 -6.60
C SER A 56 15.22 -24.78 -6.89
N ILE A 57 16.03 -23.87 -7.45
CA ILE A 57 15.62 -22.51 -7.78
C ILE A 57 14.76 -22.50 -9.05
N THR A 58 15.12 -23.32 -10.05
CA THR A 58 14.37 -23.38 -11.32
C THR A 58 12.96 -23.93 -11.16
N GLU A 59 12.74 -24.85 -10.22
CA GLU A 59 11.43 -25.47 -9.96
C GLU A 59 10.44 -24.49 -9.31
N GLN A 60 10.93 -23.56 -8.49
CA GLN A 60 10.06 -22.54 -7.89
C GLN A 60 9.57 -21.50 -8.90
N TYR A 61 10.40 -21.14 -9.89
CA TYR A 61 10.03 -20.16 -10.91
C TYR A 61 9.03 -20.70 -11.94
N THR A 62 9.05 -22.01 -12.25
CA THR A 62 8.09 -22.61 -13.19
C THR A 62 6.67 -22.67 -12.61
N PHE A 63 6.53 -22.90 -11.30
CA PHE A 63 5.25 -22.91 -10.60
C PHE A 63 4.58 -21.51 -10.57
N ILE A 64 5.35 -20.44 -10.41
CA ILE A 64 4.81 -19.07 -10.41
C ILE A 64 4.24 -18.70 -11.79
N ASN A 65 4.88 -19.15 -12.87
CA ASN A 65 4.42 -18.85 -14.23
C ASN A 65 3.11 -19.56 -14.60
N SER A 66 2.87 -20.79 -14.13
CA SER A 66 1.60 -21.50 -14.40
C SER A 66 0.41 -20.87 -13.67
N LEU A 67 0.64 -20.27 -12.49
CA LEU A 67 -0.38 -19.52 -11.76
C LEU A 67 -0.78 -18.24 -12.50
N LEU A 68 0.18 -17.54 -13.12
CA LEU A 68 -0.09 -16.30 -13.84
C LEU A 68 -0.90 -16.56 -15.12
N THR A 69 -0.60 -17.64 -15.85
CA THR A 69 -1.32 -17.99 -17.09
C THR A 69 -2.78 -18.39 -16.80
N SER A 70 -3.04 -19.15 -15.73
CA SER A 70 -4.41 -19.50 -15.34
C SER A 70 -5.27 -18.27 -15.01
N ARG A 71 -4.71 -17.27 -14.32
CA ARG A 71 -5.43 -16.02 -13.99
C ARG A 71 -5.87 -15.22 -15.22
N LEU A 72 -5.05 -15.19 -16.28
CA LEU A 72 -5.38 -14.47 -17.52
C LEU A 72 -6.56 -15.10 -18.25
N ILE A 73 -6.65 -16.44 -18.25
CA ILE A 73 -7.74 -17.19 -18.87
C ILE A 73 -9.07 -16.88 -18.16
N TYR A 74 -9.09 -16.88 -16.83
CA TYR A 74 -10.31 -16.57 -16.06
C TYR A 74 -10.84 -15.15 -16.33
N ASN A 75 -9.96 -14.16 -16.40
CA ASN A 75 -10.35 -12.77 -16.66
C ASN A 75 -11.00 -12.61 -18.06
N LYS A 76 -10.49 -13.34 -19.06
CA LYS A 76 -11.09 -13.35 -20.40
C LYS A 76 -12.52 -13.88 -20.37
N HIS A 77 -12.75 -15.03 -19.72
CA HIS A 77 -14.09 -15.60 -19.60
C HIS A 77 -15.05 -14.68 -18.83
N GLU A 78 -14.58 -14.03 -17.77
CA GLU A 78 -15.39 -13.07 -17.02
C GLU A 78 -15.89 -11.92 -17.91
N LYS A 79 -14.99 -11.33 -18.72
CA LYS A 79 -15.37 -10.27 -19.67
C LYS A 79 -16.37 -10.75 -20.72
N GLU A 80 -16.16 -11.93 -21.29
CA GLU A 80 -17.06 -12.51 -22.31
C GLU A 80 -18.47 -12.78 -21.74
N THR A 81 -18.56 -13.25 -20.49
CA THR A 81 -19.86 -13.47 -19.83
C THR A 81 -20.60 -12.17 -19.54
N LEU A 82 -19.88 -11.11 -19.13
CA LEU A 82 -20.47 -9.79 -18.90
C LEU A 82 -21.03 -9.19 -20.19
N VAL A 83 -20.27 -9.25 -21.29
CA VAL A 83 -20.71 -8.76 -22.60
C VAL A 83 -21.93 -9.53 -23.09
N SER A 84 -21.90 -10.85 -22.99
CA SER A 84 -23.05 -11.69 -23.38
C SER A 84 -24.30 -11.38 -22.57
N ARG A 85 -24.16 -11.19 -21.25
CA ARG A 85 -25.27 -10.81 -20.35
C ARG A 85 -25.85 -9.45 -20.75
N LEU A 86 -25.00 -8.44 -20.98
CA LEU A 86 -25.43 -7.11 -21.39
C LEU A 86 -26.16 -7.16 -22.74
N HIS A 87 -25.65 -7.91 -23.70
CA HIS A 87 -26.29 -8.09 -24.99
C HIS A 87 -27.68 -8.74 -24.87
N GLN A 88 -27.80 -9.83 -24.11
CA GLN A 88 -29.09 -10.48 -23.82
C GLN A 88 -30.08 -9.53 -23.14
N THR A 89 -29.63 -8.73 -22.18
CA THR A 89 -30.50 -7.73 -21.53
C THR A 89 -30.95 -6.64 -22.50
N SER A 90 -30.08 -6.20 -23.42
CA SER A 90 -30.42 -5.24 -24.45
C SER A 90 -31.46 -5.79 -25.44
N GLU A 91 -31.25 -7.01 -25.96
CA GLU A 91 -32.22 -7.64 -26.86
C GLU A 91 -33.57 -7.88 -26.18
N ARG A 92 -33.56 -8.36 -24.93
CA ARG A 92 -34.78 -8.50 -24.13
C ARG A 92 -35.51 -7.17 -23.97
N LEU A 93 -34.81 -6.08 -23.67
CA LEU A 93 -35.44 -4.75 -23.54
C LEU A 93 -36.00 -4.24 -24.88
N LYS A 94 -35.36 -4.55 -26.01
CA LYS A 94 -35.88 -4.23 -27.34
C LYS A 94 -37.15 -5.01 -27.65
N GLU A 95 -37.17 -6.31 -27.35
CA GLU A 95 -38.35 -7.16 -27.49
C GLU A 95 -39.49 -6.68 -26.57
N GLU A 96 -39.21 -6.35 -25.31
CA GLU A 96 -40.18 -5.77 -24.38
C GLU A 96 -40.74 -4.44 -24.90
N CYS A 97 -39.90 -3.56 -25.46
CA CYS A 97 -40.35 -2.32 -26.08
C CYS A 97 -41.21 -2.55 -27.34
N MET A 98 -40.81 -3.49 -28.20
CA MET A 98 -41.57 -3.85 -29.41
C MET A 98 -42.93 -4.46 -29.05
N ASN A 99 -42.94 -5.38 -28.11
CA ASN A 99 -44.14 -5.98 -27.54
C ASN A 99 -45.03 -4.92 -26.87
N GLY A 100 -44.45 -3.97 -26.14
CA GLY A 100 -45.16 -2.83 -25.57
C GLY A 100 -45.84 -1.95 -26.63
N ARG A 101 -45.15 -1.65 -27.75
CA ARG A 101 -45.72 -0.90 -28.88
C ARG A 101 -46.86 -1.65 -29.56
N LEU A 102 -46.69 -2.94 -29.82
CA LEU A 102 -47.74 -3.79 -30.41
C LEU A 102 -48.97 -3.86 -29.50
N LYS A 103 -48.78 -3.94 -28.19
CA LYS A 103 -49.89 -3.92 -27.21
C LYS A 103 -50.59 -2.56 -27.17
N LEU A 104 -49.86 -1.44 -27.21
CA LEU A 104 -50.43 -0.09 -27.29
C LEU A 104 -51.22 0.13 -28.58
N GLN A 105 -50.74 -0.38 -29.72
CA GLN A 105 -51.44 -0.28 -31.00
C GLN A 105 -52.75 -1.08 -30.98
N LYS A 106 -52.76 -2.28 -30.37
CA LYS A 106 -53.97 -3.09 -30.18
C LYS A 106 -55.00 -2.40 -29.28
N ILE A 107 -54.55 -1.72 -28.23
CA ILE A 107 -55.41 -0.94 -27.32
C ILE A 107 -56.11 0.23 -28.03
N SER A 108 -55.49 0.82 -29.05
CA SER A 108 -56.06 1.96 -29.79
C SER A 108 -57.22 1.57 -30.74
N VAL A 109 -57.40 0.28 -31.05
CA VAL A 109 -58.35 -0.20 -32.08
C VAL A 109 -59.59 -0.89 -31.46
N GLY A 110 -59.62 -1.15 -30.13
CA GLY A 110 -60.70 -1.86 -29.44
C GLY A 110 -61.06 -1.31 -28.05
N ASN A 111 -62.22 -1.71 -27.52
CA ASN A 111 -62.74 -1.24 -26.23
C ASN A 111 -62.24 -2.12 -25.06
N ASN A 112 -60.92 -2.12 -24.82
CA ASN A 112 -60.26 -3.10 -23.95
C ASN A 112 -59.83 -2.52 -22.58
N ALA A 113 -60.75 -1.88 -21.85
CA ALA A 113 -60.46 -1.25 -20.56
C ALA A 113 -59.91 -2.23 -19.48
N HIS A 114 -60.36 -3.48 -19.51
CA HIS A 114 -59.89 -4.53 -18.60
C HIS A 114 -58.45 -5.00 -18.90
N GLU A 115 -58.06 -5.10 -20.18
CA GLU A 115 -56.70 -5.48 -20.56
C GLU A 115 -55.69 -4.41 -20.16
N ILE A 116 -56.04 -3.13 -20.32
CA ILE A 116 -55.21 -1.99 -19.88
C ILE A 116 -55.00 -2.05 -18.36
N ARG A 117 -56.05 -2.37 -17.59
CA ARG A 117 -55.97 -2.50 -16.13
C ARG A 117 -55.05 -3.65 -15.71
N ASN A 118 -55.06 -4.78 -16.43
CA ASN A 118 -54.17 -5.92 -16.18
C ASN A 118 -52.73 -5.63 -16.59
N MET A 119 -52.52 -4.91 -17.70
CA MET A 119 -51.20 -4.50 -18.18
C MET A 119 -50.51 -3.48 -17.26
N LEU A 120 -51.28 -2.62 -16.61
CA LEU A 120 -50.79 -1.60 -15.68
C LEU A 120 -50.73 -2.06 -14.22
N ASN A 121 -50.98 -3.35 -13.95
CA ASN A 121 -51.08 -3.86 -12.58
C ASN A 121 -49.77 -3.71 -11.78
N ASN A 122 -48.62 -3.78 -12.46
CA ASN A 122 -47.30 -3.57 -11.85
C ASN A 122 -46.97 -2.08 -11.61
N HIS A 123 -47.78 -1.14 -12.15
CA HIS A 123 -47.57 0.30 -12.05
C HIS A 123 -48.80 1.00 -11.49
N SER A 124 -49.00 0.89 -10.17
CA SER A 124 -50.14 1.45 -9.42
C SER A 124 -50.39 2.95 -9.66
N SER A 125 -49.33 3.73 -9.89
CA SER A 125 -49.41 5.18 -10.18
C SER A 125 -50.06 5.46 -11.54
N LEU A 126 -49.61 4.75 -12.59
CA LEU A 126 -50.17 4.86 -13.94
C LEU A 126 -51.59 4.29 -14.01
N GLN A 127 -51.84 3.20 -13.29
CA GLN A 127 -53.17 2.62 -13.19
C GLN A 127 -54.17 3.62 -12.59
N ARG A 128 -53.82 4.30 -11.49
CA ARG A 128 -54.69 5.32 -10.86
C ARG A 128 -54.92 6.54 -11.77
N LEU A 129 -53.90 6.95 -12.53
CA LEU A 129 -53.99 8.08 -13.46
C LEU A 129 -54.90 7.77 -14.65
N TYR A 130 -54.80 6.57 -15.22
CA TYR A 130 -55.52 6.18 -16.43
C TYR A 130 -56.90 5.55 -16.18
N GLN A 131 -57.24 5.20 -14.93
CA GLN A 131 -58.49 4.51 -14.57
C GLN A 131 -59.78 5.25 -14.96
N ARG A 132 -59.76 6.60 -14.98
CA ARG A 132 -60.93 7.44 -15.30
C ARG A 132 -60.88 8.05 -16.70
N MET A 133 -59.83 7.78 -17.48
CA MET A 133 -59.65 8.37 -18.81
C MET A 133 -60.18 7.46 -19.92
N PRO A 134 -60.79 8.02 -20.98
CA PRO A 134 -61.11 7.29 -22.21
C PRO A 134 -59.87 6.62 -22.83
N ILE A 135 -60.05 5.41 -23.36
CA ILE A 135 -58.97 4.51 -23.82
C ILE A 135 -58.05 5.16 -24.88
N HIS A 136 -58.62 5.91 -25.82
CA HIS A 136 -57.86 6.62 -26.85
C HIS A 136 -56.94 7.70 -26.24
N LEU A 137 -57.40 8.42 -25.22
CA LEU A 137 -56.60 9.43 -24.52
C LEU A 137 -55.50 8.80 -23.65
N VAL A 138 -55.68 7.57 -23.17
CA VAL A 138 -54.64 6.84 -22.42
C VAL A 138 -53.46 6.52 -23.34
N ALA A 139 -53.73 6.01 -24.54
CA ALA A 139 -52.69 5.72 -25.53
C ALA A 139 -51.95 6.99 -25.96
N ASP A 140 -52.66 8.09 -26.18
CA ASP A 140 -52.06 9.38 -26.55
C ASP A 140 -51.19 9.98 -25.45
N ASN A 141 -51.61 9.91 -24.18
CA ASN A 141 -50.80 10.37 -23.05
C ASN A 141 -49.52 9.52 -22.86
N ILE A 142 -49.62 8.20 -23.07
CA ILE A 142 -48.44 7.32 -23.04
C ILE A 142 -47.49 7.64 -24.20
N ASN A 143 -48.02 7.93 -25.38
CA ASN A 143 -47.22 8.35 -26.53
C ASN A 143 -46.56 9.72 -26.29
N GLN A 144 -47.27 10.68 -25.70
CA GLN A 144 -46.74 12.01 -25.35
C GLN A 144 -45.65 11.92 -24.29
N SER A 145 -45.86 11.18 -23.20
CA SER A 145 -44.82 10.98 -22.17
C SER A 145 -43.59 10.25 -22.73
N THR A 146 -43.79 9.24 -23.58
CA THR A 146 -42.70 8.56 -24.29
C THR A 146 -41.96 9.51 -25.22
N PHE A 147 -42.66 10.41 -25.91
CA PHE A 147 -42.05 11.42 -26.77
C PHE A 147 -41.20 12.41 -25.96
N VAL A 148 -41.69 12.88 -24.81
CA VAL A 148 -40.92 13.73 -23.89
C VAL A 148 -39.64 13.02 -23.44
N MET A 149 -39.73 11.75 -23.05
CA MET A 149 -38.55 10.98 -22.63
C MET A 149 -37.54 10.75 -23.77
N ARG A 150 -38.01 10.55 -25.01
CA ARG A 150 -37.11 10.49 -26.19
C ARG A 150 -36.43 11.83 -26.44
N LYS A 151 -37.16 12.94 -26.34
CA LYS A 151 -36.60 14.28 -26.51
C LYS A 151 -35.55 14.60 -25.44
N GLU A 152 -35.78 14.20 -24.18
CA GLU A 152 -34.78 14.33 -23.11
C GLU A 152 -33.55 13.45 -23.36
N ARG A 153 -33.73 12.21 -23.84
CA ARG A 153 -32.60 11.37 -24.26
C ARG A 153 -31.79 12.00 -25.38
N ASP A 154 -32.46 12.53 -26.41
CA ASP A 154 -31.79 13.16 -27.55
C ASP A 154 -31.06 14.45 -27.11
N ARG A 155 -31.64 15.22 -26.17
CA ARG A 155 -30.97 16.36 -25.52
C ARG A 155 -29.71 15.92 -24.75
N LEU A 156 -29.79 14.84 -23.98
CA LEU A 156 -28.64 14.29 -23.25
C LEU A 156 -27.56 13.77 -24.20
N GLN A 157 -27.95 13.14 -25.31
CA GLN A 157 -27.02 12.67 -26.32
C GLN A 157 -26.29 13.84 -27.01
N ALA A 158 -27.01 14.89 -27.39
CA ALA A 158 -26.42 16.11 -27.93
C ALA A 158 -25.45 16.76 -26.92
N ARG A 159 -25.80 16.76 -25.63
CA ARG A 159 -24.91 17.29 -24.57
C ARG A 159 -23.63 16.45 -24.42
N LEU A 160 -23.75 15.13 -24.52
CA LEU A 160 -22.62 14.20 -24.48
C LEU A 160 -21.69 14.42 -25.69
N GLU A 161 -22.24 14.60 -26.88
CA GLU A 161 -21.47 14.89 -28.10
C GLU A 161 -20.72 16.23 -27.99
N GLN A 162 -21.37 17.28 -27.48
CA GLN A 162 -20.71 18.56 -27.18
C GLN A 162 -19.56 18.40 -26.19
N LEU A 163 -19.73 17.58 -25.15
CA LEU A 163 -18.67 17.30 -24.18
C LEU A 163 -17.51 16.53 -24.80
N LYS A 164 -17.77 15.57 -25.69
CA LYS A 164 -16.74 14.86 -26.45
C LYS A 164 -15.95 15.79 -27.36
N GLN A 165 -16.62 16.70 -28.07
CA GLN A 165 -15.95 17.71 -28.90
C GLN A 165 -15.04 18.60 -28.06
N LYS A 166 -15.55 19.14 -26.95
CA LYS A 166 -14.73 19.93 -26.01
C LYS A 166 -13.53 19.16 -25.47
N LEU A 167 -13.71 17.88 -25.17
CA LEU A 167 -12.61 17.03 -24.71
C LEU A 167 -11.55 16.88 -25.80
N ASN A 168 -11.94 16.66 -27.06
CA ASN A 168 -11.02 16.58 -28.18
C ASN A 168 -10.28 17.91 -28.40
N ASP A 169 -10.97 19.05 -28.33
CA ASP A 169 -10.36 20.37 -28.46
C ASP A 169 -9.30 20.58 -27.36
N LEU A 170 -9.63 20.26 -26.11
CA LEU A 170 -8.69 20.34 -24.99
C LEU A 170 -7.49 19.37 -25.14
N LEU A 171 -7.70 18.19 -25.72
CA LEU A 171 -6.60 17.26 -26.01
C LEU A 171 -5.67 17.80 -27.10
N ILE A 172 -6.22 18.44 -28.13
CA ILE A 172 -5.44 19.11 -29.19
C ILE A 172 -4.66 20.28 -28.59
N GLU A 173 -5.30 21.16 -27.80
CA GLU A 173 -4.60 22.25 -27.10
C GLU A 173 -3.47 21.74 -26.22
N ARG A 174 -3.74 20.68 -25.43
CA ARG A 174 -2.71 20.01 -24.63
C ARG A 174 -1.55 19.54 -25.49
N SER A 175 -1.82 18.87 -26.62
CA SER A 175 -0.75 18.41 -27.54
C SER A 175 0.07 19.56 -28.13
N ILE A 176 -0.57 20.70 -28.43
CA ILE A 176 0.12 21.89 -28.94
C ILE A 176 1.04 22.45 -27.86
N VAL A 177 0.57 22.52 -26.63
CA VAL A 177 1.38 22.96 -25.47
C VAL A 177 2.51 21.98 -25.20
N GLU A 178 2.26 20.68 -25.22
CA GLU A 178 3.30 19.65 -25.08
C GLU A 178 4.35 19.77 -26.19
N ASN A 179 3.94 19.99 -27.44
CA ASN A 179 4.85 20.23 -28.55
C ASN A 179 5.64 21.52 -28.35
N ARG A 180 5.02 22.62 -27.94
CA ARG A 180 5.74 23.88 -27.63
C ARG A 180 6.76 23.69 -26.53
N ILE A 181 6.38 23.04 -25.42
CA ILE A 181 7.31 22.71 -24.33
C ILE A 181 8.43 21.82 -24.85
N LYS A 182 8.13 20.83 -25.68
CA LYS A 182 9.13 19.92 -26.23
C LYS A 182 10.11 20.67 -27.15
N TYR A 183 9.61 21.50 -28.07
CA TYR A 183 10.41 22.19 -29.09
C TYR A 183 11.07 23.49 -28.61
N GLU A 184 10.50 24.21 -27.64
CA GLU A 184 11.19 25.33 -26.96
C GLU A 184 12.36 24.83 -26.09
N ASN A 185 12.26 23.62 -25.54
CA ASN A 185 13.36 22.97 -24.81
C ASN A 185 14.30 22.13 -25.71
N GLU A 186 13.95 21.87 -26.98
CA GLU A 186 14.73 21.06 -27.94
C GLU A 186 15.56 21.89 -28.94
N PHE A 187 15.73 23.21 -28.77
CA PHE A 187 16.91 23.88 -29.33
C PHE A 187 18.17 23.45 -28.55
N VAL A 188 18.46 22.15 -28.57
CA VAL A 188 19.77 21.60 -28.28
C VAL A 188 20.62 22.06 -29.45
N LEU A 189 21.39 23.12 -29.23
CA LEU A 189 22.43 23.55 -30.17
C LEU A 189 23.22 22.32 -30.64
N GLU A 190 23.56 22.22 -31.92
CA GLU A 190 24.31 21.07 -32.45
C GLU A 190 25.61 20.86 -31.65
N GLU A 191 26.18 21.95 -31.15
CA GLU A 191 27.31 22.02 -30.25
C GLU A 191 27.07 21.27 -28.92
N GLU A 192 25.86 21.31 -28.37
CA GLU A 192 25.51 20.60 -27.13
C GLU A 192 25.42 19.09 -27.39
N LEU A 193 24.90 18.65 -28.54
CA LEU A 193 24.86 17.24 -28.93
C LEU A 193 26.28 16.69 -29.13
N VAL A 194 27.15 17.45 -29.79
CA VAL A 194 28.58 17.12 -29.92
C VAL A 194 29.27 17.09 -28.56
N SER A 195 28.98 18.05 -27.67
CA SER A 195 29.50 18.09 -26.30
C SER A 195 29.09 16.85 -25.49
N ARG A 196 27.80 16.46 -25.53
CA ARG A 196 27.29 15.23 -24.89
C ARG A 196 27.98 13.98 -25.44
N MET A 197 28.23 13.93 -26.75
CA MET A 197 28.96 12.81 -27.37
C MET A 197 30.42 12.74 -26.87
N LEU A 198 31.09 13.89 -26.77
CA LEU A 198 32.47 13.98 -26.24
C LEU A 198 32.51 13.61 -24.75
N LEU A 199 31.58 14.10 -23.95
CA LEU A 199 31.46 13.72 -22.53
C LEU A 199 31.26 12.21 -22.37
N LYS A 200 30.40 11.59 -23.17
CA LYS A 200 30.21 10.12 -23.16
C LYS A 200 31.48 9.37 -23.57
N LYS A 201 32.27 9.89 -24.52
CA LYS A 201 33.58 9.31 -24.89
C LYS A 201 34.58 9.44 -23.74
N ILE A 202 34.59 10.57 -23.04
CA ILE A 202 35.43 10.79 -21.84
C ILE A 202 35.00 9.82 -20.75
N GLU A 203 33.72 9.73 -20.42
CA GLU A 203 33.18 8.79 -19.43
C GLU A 203 33.56 7.34 -19.76
N ASN A 204 33.35 6.88 -20.99
CA ASN A 204 33.76 5.55 -21.41
C ASN A 204 35.28 5.34 -21.21
N SER A 205 36.09 6.34 -21.54
CA SER A 205 37.54 6.30 -21.32
C SER A 205 37.89 6.24 -19.83
N THR A 206 37.17 6.96 -18.96
CA THR A 206 37.37 6.89 -17.50
C THR A 206 36.94 5.54 -16.93
N VAL A 207 35.86 4.93 -17.44
CA VAL A 207 35.42 3.59 -17.05
C VAL A 207 36.47 2.56 -17.46
N ARG A 208 37.00 2.65 -18.69
CA ARG A 208 38.12 1.81 -19.15
C ARG A 208 39.36 2.00 -18.27
N PHE A 209 39.71 3.24 -17.93
CA PHE A 209 40.83 3.51 -17.03
C PHE A 209 40.62 2.92 -15.63
N ARG A 210 39.43 3.04 -15.06
CA ARG A 210 39.08 2.41 -13.77
C ARG A 210 39.16 0.89 -13.87
N ALA A 211 38.67 0.29 -14.96
CA ALA A 211 38.77 -1.15 -15.20
C ALA A 211 40.23 -1.59 -15.29
N ILE A 212 41.07 -0.89 -16.08
CA ILE A 212 42.51 -1.15 -16.17
C ILE A 212 43.19 -1.00 -14.81
N LYS A 213 42.83 0.02 -14.03
CA LYS A 213 43.36 0.21 -12.67
C LYS A 213 42.97 -0.96 -11.77
N THR A 214 41.72 -1.41 -11.82
CA THR A 214 41.24 -2.58 -11.08
C THR A 214 42.01 -3.83 -11.51
N ILE A 215 42.14 -4.08 -12.82
CA ILE A 215 42.91 -5.20 -13.38
C ILE A 215 44.37 -5.16 -12.91
N ASN A 216 45.00 -3.99 -12.90
CA ASN A 216 46.37 -3.84 -12.41
C ASN A 216 46.44 -4.10 -10.89
N THR A 217 45.48 -3.62 -10.11
CA THR A 217 45.41 -3.94 -8.68
C THR A 217 45.16 -5.42 -8.42
N THR A 218 44.35 -6.11 -9.24
CA THR A 218 44.14 -7.55 -9.12
C THR A 218 45.41 -8.31 -9.52
N TYR A 219 46.11 -7.93 -10.58
CA TYR A 219 47.41 -8.53 -10.92
C TYR A 219 48.44 -8.33 -9.81
N LYS A 220 48.50 -7.15 -9.20
CA LYS A 220 49.36 -6.91 -8.03
C LYS A 220 49.01 -7.82 -6.85
N LYS A 221 47.71 -8.02 -6.58
CA LYS A 221 47.25 -8.97 -5.56
C LYS A 221 47.59 -10.41 -5.92
N MET A 222 47.41 -10.83 -7.18
CA MET A 222 47.79 -12.16 -7.66
C MET A 222 49.29 -12.39 -7.48
N VAL A 223 50.14 -11.43 -7.86
CA VAL A 223 51.58 -11.50 -7.63
C VAL A 223 51.90 -11.58 -6.13
N GLN A 224 51.21 -10.82 -5.28
CA GLN A 224 51.40 -10.90 -3.83
C GLN A 224 51.00 -12.27 -3.26
N VAL A 225 49.88 -12.85 -3.71
CA VAL A 225 49.47 -14.21 -3.33
C VAL A 225 50.49 -15.23 -3.82
N LEU A 226 50.96 -15.15 -5.06
CA LEU A 226 51.99 -16.04 -5.59
C LEU A 226 53.31 -15.94 -4.80
N LEU A 227 53.70 -14.74 -4.35
CA LEU A 227 54.86 -14.56 -3.47
C LEU A 227 54.62 -15.16 -2.07
N GLN A 228 53.39 -15.05 -1.53
CA GLN A 228 53.03 -15.70 -0.28
C GLN A 228 53.02 -17.22 -0.40
N ASP A 229 52.52 -17.75 -1.53
CA ASP A 229 52.54 -19.16 -1.87
C ASP A 229 53.98 -19.66 -2.04
N GLU A 230 54.88 -18.89 -2.66
CA GLU A 230 56.31 -19.21 -2.73
C GLU A 230 56.92 -19.35 -1.33
N ILE A 231 56.61 -18.43 -0.41
CA ILE A 231 57.03 -18.51 0.99
C ILE A 231 56.42 -19.73 1.70
N PHE A 232 55.24 -20.19 1.28
CA PHE A 232 54.56 -21.36 1.85
C PHE A 232 55.11 -22.69 1.32
N TYR A 233 55.38 -22.79 0.02
CA TYR A 233 55.87 -24.02 -0.61
C TYR A 233 57.37 -24.26 -0.37
N GLU A 234 58.18 -23.21 -0.22
CA GLU A 234 59.62 -23.34 0.00
C GLU A 234 59.97 -24.16 1.28
N PRO A 235 59.34 -23.93 2.45
CA PRO A 235 59.51 -24.78 3.62
C PRO A 235 59.07 -26.24 3.41
N ILE A 236 58.00 -26.47 2.62
CA ILE A 236 57.53 -27.83 2.32
C ILE A 236 58.56 -28.56 1.47
N LEU A 237 59.03 -27.93 0.39
CA LEU A 237 60.05 -28.50 -0.49
C LEU A 237 61.37 -28.74 0.25
N SER A 238 61.83 -27.76 1.04
CA SER A 238 63.04 -27.92 1.86
C SER A 238 62.90 -29.03 2.91
N SER A 239 61.71 -29.22 3.50
CA SER A 239 61.44 -30.32 4.42
C SER A 239 61.48 -31.68 3.71
N LEU A 240 60.95 -31.76 2.48
CA LEU A 240 61.00 -32.99 1.68
C LEU A 240 62.41 -33.33 1.22
N ASP A 241 63.22 -32.33 0.84
CA ASP A 241 64.64 -32.53 0.51
C ASP A 241 65.44 -33.03 1.72
N ASP A 242 65.17 -32.47 2.91
CA ASP A 242 65.74 -32.95 4.17
C ASP A 242 65.34 -34.42 4.43
N ASP A 243 64.07 -34.79 4.22
CA ASP A 243 63.59 -36.17 4.38
C ASP A 243 64.28 -37.13 3.40
N ILE A 244 64.45 -36.73 2.13
CA ILE A 244 65.18 -37.51 1.12
C ILE A 244 66.64 -37.71 1.55
N ALA A 245 67.27 -36.66 2.08
CA ALA A 245 68.62 -36.75 2.61
C ALA A 245 68.67 -37.70 3.81
N GLU A 246 67.74 -37.61 4.75
CA GLU A 246 67.67 -38.47 5.93
C GLU A 246 67.47 -39.95 5.54
N GLN A 247 66.53 -40.23 4.64
CA GLN A 247 66.30 -41.57 4.08
C GLN A 247 67.57 -42.13 3.43
N THR A 248 68.28 -41.30 2.67
CA THR A 248 69.56 -41.68 2.06
C THR A 248 70.61 -42.04 3.12
N HIS A 249 70.69 -41.29 4.22
CA HIS A 249 71.60 -41.60 5.33
C HIS A 249 71.19 -42.88 6.07
N MET A 250 69.89 -43.09 6.31
CA MET A 250 69.37 -44.33 6.90
C MET A 250 69.73 -45.54 6.03
N ILE A 251 69.54 -45.47 4.72
CA ILE A 251 69.90 -46.56 3.79
C ILE A 251 71.41 -46.84 3.86
N LYS A 252 72.25 -45.80 3.83
CA LYS A 252 73.71 -45.96 3.97
C LYS A 252 74.11 -46.58 5.31
N TYR A 253 73.46 -46.19 6.39
CA TYR A 253 73.69 -46.74 7.73
C TYR A 253 73.29 -48.22 7.82
N ILE A 254 72.12 -48.58 7.28
CA ILE A 254 71.64 -49.97 7.18
C ILE A 254 72.64 -50.80 6.37
N ILE A 255 73.13 -50.30 5.24
CA ILE A 255 74.14 -51.00 4.42
C ILE A 255 75.45 -51.18 5.21
N TYR A 256 75.90 -50.14 5.91
CA TYR A 256 77.13 -50.18 6.71
C TYR A 256 77.06 -51.21 7.84
N LEU A 257 75.92 -51.34 8.53
CA LEU A 257 75.70 -52.36 9.56
C LEU A 257 75.47 -53.76 8.96
N GLY A 258 74.74 -53.83 7.85
CA GLY A 258 74.36 -55.08 7.20
C GLY A 258 75.56 -55.82 6.61
N LEU A 259 76.53 -55.12 6.02
CA LEU A 259 77.68 -55.75 5.37
C LEU A 259 78.56 -56.58 6.35
N PRO A 260 78.98 -56.05 7.51
CA PRO A 260 79.68 -56.83 8.55
C PRO A 260 78.84 -57.96 9.13
N ALA A 261 77.54 -57.74 9.35
CA ALA A 261 76.64 -58.79 9.82
C ALA A 261 76.56 -59.95 8.81
N ILE A 262 76.48 -59.64 7.51
CA ILE A 262 76.49 -60.63 6.43
C ILE A 262 77.85 -61.34 6.35
N SER A 263 78.97 -60.64 6.51
CA SER A 263 80.29 -61.28 6.51
C SER A 263 80.46 -62.21 7.71
N ASN A 264 80.05 -61.78 8.90
CA ASN A 264 80.09 -62.59 10.11
C ASN A 264 79.18 -63.82 9.97
N PHE A 265 77.98 -63.64 9.40
CA PHE A 265 77.09 -64.75 9.08
C PHE A 265 77.73 -65.75 8.11
N LYS A 266 78.42 -65.29 7.06
CA LYS A 266 79.14 -66.17 6.13
C LYS A 266 80.28 -66.93 6.80
N VAL A 267 81.04 -66.29 7.69
CA VAL A 267 82.12 -66.94 8.47
C VAL A 267 81.52 -67.98 9.41
N LEU A 268 80.52 -67.60 10.19
CA LEU A 268 79.85 -68.48 11.14
C LEU A 268 79.19 -69.67 10.43
N ASN A 269 78.61 -69.47 9.25
CA ASN A 269 78.04 -70.55 8.44
C ASN A 269 79.13 -71.52 7.92
N LYS A 270 80.31 -71.02 7.54
CA LYS A 270 81.46 -71.88 7.16
C LYS A 270 82.00 -72.64 8.37
N GLU A 271 82.11 -72.00 9.53
CA GLU A 271 82.51 -72.64 10.78
C GLU A 271 81.51 -73.71 11.19
N PHE A 272 80.21 -73.42 11.10
CA PHE A 272 79.14 -74.37 11.35
C PHE A 272 79.25 -75.58 10.44
N ARG A 273 79.42 -75.39 9.11
CA ARG A 273 79.64 -76.51 8.17
C ARG A 273 80.89 -77.32 8.51
N ARG A 274 82.00 -76.68 8.90
CA ARG A 274 83.23 -77.39 9.32
C ARG A 274 83.02 -78.19 10.59
N LEU A 275 82.30 -77.62 11.56
CA LEU A 275 81.97 -78.29 12.81
C LEU A 275 81.02 -79.46 12.56
N GLU A 276 80.05 -79.30 11.67
CA GLU A 276 79.14 -80.34 11.23
C GLU A 276 79.91 -81.50 10.56
N GLU A 277 80.84 -81.22 9.65
CA GLU A 277 81.68 -82.23 9.01
C GLU A 277 82.58 -82.96 10.03
N LYS A 278 83.25 -82.23 10.92
CA LYS A 278 84.02 -82.83 12.03
C LYS A 278 83.13 -83.67 12.93
N SER A 279 81.97 -83.17 13.32
CA SER A 279 81.00 -83.90 14.14
C SER A 279 80.50 -85.16 13.43
N ARG A 280 80.34 -85.13 12.10
CA ARG A 280 79.95 -86.30 11.30
C ARG A 280 81.07 -87.34 11.25
N VAL A 281 82.33 -86.90 11.10
CA VAL A 281 83.51 -87.79 11.15
C VAL A 281 83.69 -88.36 12.55
N ASP A 282 83.63 -87.54 13.60
CA ASP A 282 83.72 -87.97 15.00
C ASP A 282 82.55 -88.87 15.39
N TYR A 283 81.35 -88.58 14.89
CA TYR A 283 80.17 -89.43 15.08
C TYR A 283 80.36 -90.75 14.34
N ALA A 284 80.84 -90.76 13.10
CA ALA A 284 81.15 -92.00 12.39
C ALA A 284 82.27 -92.79 13.09
N ALA A 285 83.29 -92.12 13.63
CA ALA A 285 84.37 -92.73 14.40
C ALA A 285 83.86 -93.27 15.74
N LYS A 286 82.99 -92.54 16.45
CA LYS A 286 82.32 -93.00 17.66
C LYS A 286 81.32 -94.12 17.38
N VAL A 287 80.61 -94.11 16.25
CA VAL A 287 79.73 -95.20 15.83
C VAL A 287 80.57 -96.44 15.50
N LYS A 288 81.73 -96.30 14.84
CA LYS A 288 82.69 -97.40 14.67
C LYS A 288 83.23 -97.88 16.01
N LEU A 289 83.68 -96.99 16.88
CA LEU A 289 84.15 -97.32 18.23
C LEU A 289 83.05 -97.94 19.10
N LEU A 290 81.80 -97.50 18.97
CA LEU A 290 80.62 -98.08 19.64
C LEU A 290 80.19 -99.39 18.98
N ALA A 291 80.49 -99.61 17.70
CA ALA A 291 80.35 -100.91 17.04
C ALA A 291 81.44 -101.88 17.53
N ASP A 292 82.67 -101.41 17.74
CA ASP A 292 83.80 -102.15 18.31
C ASP A 292 83.59 -102.42 19.82
N LEU A 293 83.01 -101.45 20.53
CA LEU A 293 82.64 -101.51 21.95
C LEU A 293 81.19 -101.99 22.15
N ARG A 294 80.53 -102.52 21.12
CA ARG A 294 79.17 -103.10 21.21
C ARG A 294 79.22 -104.45 21.94
N LYS A 295 79.68 -104.42 23.18
CA LYS A 295 79.22 -105.30 24.25
C LYS A 295 78.16 -104.51 25.01
N PRO A 296 76.90 -104.97 25.05
CA PRO A 296 75.80 -104.15 25.50
C PRO A 296 75.86 -104.01 27.02
N ARG A 297 76.05 -102.80 27.54
CA ARG A 297 75.57 -102.45 28.89
C ARG A 297 74.74 -101.18 28.82
N VAL A 298 73.47 -101.40 29.12
CA VAL A 298 72.35 -100.49 29.17
C VAL A 298 72.46 -99.62 30.42
N PHE A 299 72.30 -98.30 30.31
CA PHE A 299 71.60 -97.54 31.35
C PHE A 299 70.99 -96.24 30.80
N VAL A 300 69.79 -95.96 31.34
CA VAL A 300 68.73 -95.05 30.89
C VAL A 300 68.85 -93.67 31.58
N PRO A 301 68.46 -92.55 30.95
CA PRO A 301 68.57 -91.20 31.49
C PRO A 301 67.31 -90.75 32.25
N THR A 302 67.48 -89.91 33.29
CA THR A 302 66.37 -89.23 33.98
C THR A 302 66.13 -87.83 33.43
N LYS A 303 64.86 -87.47 33.47
CA LYS A 303 64.14 -86.40 32.76
C LYS A 303 63.37 -85.56 33.79
N ASP A 304 62.98 -84.37 33.34
CA ASP A 304 61.83 -83.55 33.75
C ASP A 304 62.00 -82.67 35.01
N LEU A 305 61.85 -81.33 34.95
CA LEU A 305 60.79 -80.42 34.46
C LEU A 305 59.60 -80.25 35.43
N GLN A 306 59.47 -78.98 35.86
CA GLN A 306 58.23 -78.20 36.05
C GLN A 306 57.16 -78.72 37.03
N ASP A 307 56.85 -77.91 38.05
CA ASP A 307 55.52 -77.31 38.13
C ASP A 307 55.39 -76.18 39.17
N ILE A 308 54.29 -75.42 39.01
CA ILE A 308 53.59 -74.50 39.93
C ILE A 308 53.82 -72.99 39.73
N VAL A 309 52.97 -72.41 38.87
CA VAL A 309 52.60 -70.97 38.82
C VAL A 309 51.26 -70.80 39.56
N GLY A 310 51.25 -69.95 40.59
CA GLY A 310 50.04 -69.47 41.27
C GLY A 310 50.08 -67.94 41.39
N ASP A 311 49.10 -67.27 40.78
CA ASP A 311 49.02 -65.82 40.58
C ASP A 311 48.37 -65.12 41.81
N SER A 312 49.13 -64.27 42.49
CA SER A 312 48.67 -63.47 43.66
C SER A 312 49.39 -62.11 43.71
N ARG A 313 49.27 -61.29 42.66
CA ARG A 313 49.92 -59.96 42.59
C ARG A 313 49.05 -58.83 41.99
N LYS A 314 47.75 -58.75 42.28
CA LYS A 314 46.91 -57.62 41.78
C LYS A 314 46.51 -56.54 42.79
N ASP A 315 46.59 -56.77 44.10
CA ASP A 315 46.00 -55.80 45.08
C ASP A 315 47.00 -54.99 45.93
N ARG A 316 48.26 -54.84 45.51
CA ARG A 316 49.31 -54.20 46.35
C ARG A 316 49.59 -52.71 46.08
N TYR A 317 48.92 -52.05 45.13
CA TYR A 317 49.28 -50.68 44.67
C TYR A 317 48.12 -49.65 44.62
N LEU A 318 47.32 -49.53 45.68
CA LEU A 318 46.34 -48.44 45.85
C LEU A 318 46.75 -47.48 47.00
N ARG A 319 47.84 -46.74 46.84
CA ARG A 319 48.12 -45.55 47.67
C ARG A 319 47.85 -44.29 46.85
N GLU A 320 46.95 -43.43 47.31
CA GLU A 320 46.72 -42.12 46.70
C GLU A 320 48.00 -41.27 46.83
N THR A 321 48.67 -41.02 45.71
CA THR A 321 49.86 -40.17 45.65
C THR A 321 49.47 -38.70 45.89
N LYS A 322 50.39 -37.85 46.37
CA LYS A 322 50.15 -36.39 46.54
C LYS A 322 49.61 -35.74 45.25
N SER A 323 50.08 -36.19 44.09
CA SER A 323 49.60 -35.77 42.77
C SER A 323 48.12 -36.10 42.51
N MET A 324 47.61 -37.21 43.04
CA MET A 324 46.19 -37.58 42.91
C MET A 324 45.27 -36.69 43.75
N VAL A 325 45.76 -36.23 44.90
CA VAL A 325 45.04 -35.28 45.76
C VAL A 325 45.00 -33.89 45.14
N GLU A 326 46.12 -33.44 44.54
CA GLU A 326 46.18 -32.20 43.77
C GLU A 326 45.23 -32.25 42.56
N LEU A 327 45.23 -33.37 41.81
CA LEU A 327 44.33 -33.58 40.69
C LEU A 327 42.85 -33.54 41.10
N ARG A 328 42.49 -34.13 42.26
CA ARG A 328 41.13 -34.04 42.81
C ARG A 328 40.73 -32.59 43.14
N LYS A 329 41.64 -31.80 43.71
CA LYS A 329 41.38 -30.37 44.00
C LYS A 329 41.24 -29.53 42.73
N GLU A 330 41.98 -29.84 41.68
CA GLU A 330 41.81 -29.21 40.36
C GLU A 330 40.47 -29.63 39.72
N LEU A 331 40.10 -30.91 39.79
CA LEU A 331 38.82 -31.41 39.31
C LEU A 331 37.63 -30.70 39.99
N GLN A 332 37.67 -30.52 41.31
CA GLN A 332 36.64 -29.78 42.05
C GLN A 332 36.55 -28.31 41.63
N ARG A 333 37.69 -27.66 41.32
CA ARG A 333 37.73 -26.30 40.79
C ARG A 333 37.11 -26.23 39.39
N ILE A 334 37.45 -27.16 38.51
CA ILE A 334 36.89 -27.26 37.16
C ILE A 334 35.38 -27.50 37.21
N GLU A 335 34.90 -28.38 38.09
CA GLU A 335 33.46 -28.61 38.27
C GLU A 335 32.71 -27.36 38.73
N LYS A 336 33.30 -26.56 39.62
CA LYS A 336 32.71 -25.29 40.07
C LYS A 336 32.59 -24.29 38.90
N ILE A 337 33.66 -24.16 38.10
CA ILE A 337 33.68 -23.29 36.92
C ILE A 337 32.64 -23.75 35.88
N ILE A 338 32.50 -25.06 35.65
CA ILE A 338 31.51 -25.61 34.72
C ILE A 338 30.08 -25.31 35.20
N LYS A 339 29.81 -25.39 36.51
CA LYS A 339 28.50 -25.02 37.08
C LYS A 339 28.19 -23.53 36.91
N GLU A 340 29.18 -22.66 37.13
CA GLU A 340 29.04 -21.21 36.89
C GLU A 340 28.78 -20.91 35.41
N LEU A 341 29.56 -21.51 34.49
CA LEU A 341 29.36 -21.34 33.05
C LEU A 341 28.02 -21.87 32.55
N LYS A 342 27.53 -22.97 33.13
CA LYS A 342 26.20 -23.52 32.84
C LYS A 342 25.09 -22.53 33.21
N PHE A 343 25.24 -21.82 34.33
CA PHE A 343 24.30 -20.80 34.77
C PHE A 343 24.34 -19.56 33.87
N THR A 344 25.54 -19.05 33.54
CA THR A 344 25.68 -17.85 32.70
C THR A 344 25.21 -18.07 31.26
N THR A 345 25.36 -19.28 30.72
CA THR A 345 24.95 -19.64 29.34
C THR A 345 23.55 -20.27 29.26
N LEU A 346 22.86 -20.43 30.40
CA LEU A 346 21.53 -21.04 30.53
C LEU A 346 21.43 -22.42 29.85
N CYS A 347 22.46 -23.26 29.97
CA CYS A 347 22.54 -24.57 29.31
C CYS A 347 22.12 -25.72 30.23
N SER A 348 21.53 -26.79 29.67
CA SER A 348 21.17 -28.00 30.41
C SER A 348 22.34 -28.97 30.56
N GLN A 349 23.22 -29.06 29.57
CA GLN A 349 24.39 -29.95 29.58
C GLN A 349 25.70 -29.17 29.38
N ALA A 350 26.79 -29.65 29.98
CA ALA A 350 28.10 -29.00 29.86
C ALA A 350 28.64 -29.01 28.41
N LYS A 351 28.26 -30.01 27.60
CA LYS A 351 28.64 -30.12 26.18
C LYS A 351 28.07 -29.00 25.30
N GLU A 352 26.93 -28.42 25.69
CA GLU A 352 26.22 -27.40 24.91
C GLU A 352 26.77 -25.99 25.14
N ILE A 353 27.56 -25.78 26.21
CA ILE A 353 28.10 -24.47 26.61
C ILE A 353 28.91 -23.83 25.48
N TYR A 354 29.80 -24.58 24.85
CA TYR A 354 30.68 -24.04 23.80
C TYR A 354 29.89 -23.64 22.54
N LEU A 355 28.99 -24.51 22.08
CA LEU A 355 28.21 -24.25 20.87
C LEU A 355 27.31 -23.02 21.04
N ARG A 356 26.70 -22.88 22.21
CA ARG A 356 25.80 -21.77 22.52
C ARG A 356 26.54 -20.46 22.79
N ALA A 357 27.71 -20.52 23.43
CA ALA A 357 28.58 -19.36 23.58
C ALA A 357 29.08 -18.86 22.21
N LYS A 358 29.38 -19.78 21.27
CA LYS A 358 29.77 -19.44 19.90
C LYS A 358 28.63 -18.74 19.15
N THR A 359 27.42 -19.29 19.16
CA THR A 359 26.26 -18.66 18.50
C THR A 359 25.87 -17.34 19.14
N GLN A 360 25.95 -17.21 20.48
CA GLN A 360 25.73 -15.93 21.16
C GLN A 360 26.78 -14.88 20.78
N MET A 361 28.05 -15.28 20.64
CA MET A 361 29.11 -14.39 20.17
C MET A 361 28.89 -13.94 18.72
N GLU A 362 28.47 -14.84 17.84
CA GLU A 362 28.10 -14.52 16.44
C GLU A 362 26.90 -13.56 16.39
N ASN A 363 25.85 -13.83 17.18
CA ASN A 363 24.68 -12.96 17.30
C ASN A 363 25.05 -11.57 17.82
N ASN A 364 25.94 -11.48 18.81
CA ASN A 364 26.44 -10.20 19.33
C ASN A 364 27.26 -9.43 18.29
N LYS A 365 28.09 -10.12 17.49
CA LYS A 365 28.81 -9.50 16.36
C LYS A 365 27.83 -8.94 15.33
N ASN A 366 26.81 -9.71 14.96
CA ASN A 366 25.77 -9.27 14.03
C ASN A 366 24.98 -8.07 14.58
N LEU A 367 24.64 -8.08 15.87
CA LEU A 367 23.96 -6.97 16.54
C LEU A 367 24.84 -5.70 16.54
N THR A 368 26.13 -5.85 16.83
CA THR A 368 27.08 -4.72 16.81
C THR A 368 27.20 -4.11 15.43
N GLN A 369 27.28 -4.93 14.38
CA GLN A 369 27.27 -4.45 12.99
C GLN A 369 25.97 -3.71 12.67
N LYS A 370 24.82 -4.26 13.07
CA LYS A 370 23.52 -3.62 12.85
C LYS A 370 23.44 -2.25 13.54
N ILE A 371 23.92 -2.15 14.77
CA ILE A 371 24.00 -0.87 15.51
C ILE A 371 24.88 0.14 14.76
N GLN A 372 26.03 -0.28 14.20
CA GLN A 372 26.88 0.60 13.42
C GLN A 372 26.19 1.09 12.14
N PHE A 373 25.50 0.20 11.40
CA PHE A 373 24.72 0.59 10.22
C PHE A 373 23.60 1.58 10.56
N ASP A 374 22.89 1.36 11.66
CA ASP A 374 21.83 2.28 12.13
C ASP A 374 22.42 3.66 12.51
N LEU A 375 23.61 3.68 13.13
CA LEU A 375 24.32 4.91 13.51
C LEU A 375 24.76 5.70 12.27
N MET A 376 25.36 5.03 11.28
CA MET A 376 25.71 5.65 9.99
C MET A 376 24.46 6.18 9.26
N SER A 377 23.35 5.45 9.32
CA SER A 377 22.08 5.86 8.71
C SER A 377 21.50 7.12 9.38
N ARG A 378 21.58 7.19 10.71
CA ARG A 378 21.19 8.39 11.48
C ARG A 378 22.06 9.59 11.16
N GLU A 379 23.37 9.41 11.03
CA GLU A 379 24.28 10.49 10.60
C GLU A 379 23.97 10.98 9.19
N MET A 380 23.68 10.06 8.26
CA MET A 380 23.27 10.42 6.90
C MET A 380 22.00 11.25 6.90
N LEU A 381 20.98 10.86 7.69
CA LEU A 381 19.73 11.61 7.85
C LEU A 381 19.99 13.00 8.43
N ARG A 382 20.85 13.11 9.45
CA ARG A 382 21.23 14.40 10.04
C ARG A 382 21.91 15.32 9.03
N ASN A 383 22.77 14.77 8.18
CA ASN A 383 23.43 15.52 7.11
C ASN A 383 22.45 15.96 6.03
N LYS A 384 21.51 15.09 5.62
CA LYS A 384 20.44 15.46 4.68
C LYS A 384 19.60 16.62 5.21
N LEU A 385 19.25 16.60 6.50
CA LEU A 385 18.49 17.68 7.12
C LEU A 385 19.27 19.00 7.12
N LYS A 386 20.58 18.96 7.41
CA LYS A 386 21.45 20.14 7.29
C LYS A 386 21.50 20.67 5.86
N TYR A 387 21.69 19.81 4.86
CA TYR A 387 21.73 20.24 3.45
C TYR A 387 20.40 20.81 2.98
N SER A 388 19.28 20.22 3.40
CA SER A 388 17.94 20.75 3.12
C SER A 388 17.75 22.13 3.74
N GLY A 389 18.17 22.34 4.99
CA GLY A 389 18.07 23.65 5.64
C GLY A 389 18.97 24.70 4.98
N VAL A 390 20.16 24.32 4.50
CA VAL A 390 21.01 25.23 3.71
C VAL A 390 20.35 25.58 2.38
N LEU A 391 19.77 24.59 1.68
CA LEU A 391 19.07 24.82 0.41
C LEU A 391 17.83 25.70 0.61
N GLU A 392 17.05 25.47 1.67
CA GLU A 392 15.92 26.31 2.05
C GLU A 392 16.38 27.75 2.32
N GLY A 393 17.49 27.92 3.04
CA GLY A 393 18.11 29.23 3.25
C GLY A 393 18.56 29.91 1.96
N VAL A 394 19.13 29.16 1.01
CA VAL A 394 19.51 29.67 -0.32
C VAL A 394 18.27 30.06 -1.13
N LEU A 395 17.21 29.27 -1.11
CA LEU A 395 15.96 29.57 -1.82
C LEU A 395 15.25 30.80 -1.25
N LEU A 396 15.22 30.94 0.08
CA LEU A 396 14.66 32.13 0.75
C LEU A 396 15.48 33.39 0.49
N ASN A 397 16.81 33.25 0.39
CA ASN A 397 17.73 34.38 0.19
C ASN A 397 18.14 34.59 -1.28
N ASN A 398 17.56 33.82 -2.22
CA ASN A 398 17.73 34.08 -3.65
C ASN A 398 16.92 35.31 -4.04
N LEU A 399 17.49 36.49 -3.80
CA LEU A 399 17.06 37.77 -4.38
C LEU A 399 17.40 37.82 -5.88
N SER A 400 16.81 36.92 -6.66
CA SER A 400 16.81 37.09 -8.11
C SER A 400 15.90 38.26 -8.47
N GLU A 401 16.33 39.13 -9.39
CA GLU A 401 15.52 40.25 -9.89
C GLU A 401 14.16 39.78 -10.41
N GLU A 402 14.09 38.57 -10.97
CA GLU A 402 12.85 37.96 -11.45
C GLU A 402 11.85 37.67 -10.32
N GLU A 403 12.32 37.23 -9.14
CA GLU A 403 11.44 36.96 -8.00
C GLU A 403 10.99 38.27 -7.34
N VAL A 404 11.84 39.30 -7.34
CA VAL A 404 11.44 40.66 -6.93
C VAL A 404 10.35 41.20 -7.86
N ASN A 405 10.53 41.09 -9.17
CA ASN A 405 9.54 41.50 -10.17
C ASN A 405 8.23 40.70 -10.02
N ARG A 406 8.30 39.40 -9.75
CA ARG A 406 7.14 38.57 -9.47
C ARG A 406 6.40 39.02 -8.20
N LEU A 407 7.13 39.32 -7.13
CA LEU A 407 6.54 39.79 -5.87
C LEU A 407 5.89 41.17 -6.03
N GLU A 408 6.48 42.05 -6.83
CA GLU A 408 5.88 43.35 -7.18
C GLU A 408 4.62 43.19 -8.04
N TYR A 409 4.64 42.27 -9.00
CA TYR A 409 3.45 41.92 -9.78
C TYR A 409 2.33 41.34 -8.91
N ILE A 410 2.67 40.51 -7.92
CA ILE A 410 1.68 40.02 -6.95
C ILE A 410 1.12 41.18 -6.12
N ARG A 411 1.94 42.16 -5.73
CA ARG A 411 1.46 43.35 -5.01
C ARG A 411 0.53 44.20 -5.87
N SER A 412 0.85 44.43 -7.15
CA SER A 412 0.00 45.19 -8.06
C SER A 412 -1.34 44.48 -8.29
N LEU A 413 -1.33 43.14 -8.48
CA LEU A 413 -2.54 42.33 -8.57
C LEU A 413 -3.39 42.36 -7.30
N LYS A 414 -2.76 42.39 -6.11
CA LYS A 414 -3.51 42.56 -4.86
C LYS A 414 -4.16 43.94 -4.79
N ALA A 415 -3.46 45.00 -5.22
CA ALA A 415 -4.00 46.35 -5.24
C ALA A 415 -5.18 46.49 -6.22
N THR A 416 -5.08 45.92 -7.44
CA THR A 416 -6.20 45.92 -8.40
C THR A 416 -7.39 45.15 -7.85
N LEU A 417 -7.16 43.98 -7.25
CA LEU A 417 -8.23 43.18 -6.63
C LEU A 417 -8.91 43.91 -5.46
N THR A 418 -8.16 44.67 -4.66
CA THR A 418 -8.78 45.51 -3.62
C THR A 418 -9.60 46.66 -4.20
N SER A 419 -9.15 47.29 -5.28
CA SER A 419 -9.89 48.33 -5.99
C SER A 419 -11.19 47.77 -6.60
N ASP A 420 -11.12 46.61 -7.25
CA ASP A 420 -12.29 45.95 -7.83
C ASP A 420 -13.31 45.53 -6.77
N LYS A 421 -12.83 45.02 -5.62
CA LYS A 421 -13.71 44.71 -4.49
C LYS A 421 -14.40 45.96 -3.93
N ALA A 422 -13.68 47.07 -3.81
CA ALA A 422 -14.26 48.33 -3.39
C ALA A 422 -15.32 48.82 -4.39
N PHE A 423 -15.05 48.72 -5.70
CA PHE A 423 -16.00 49.06 -6.75
C PHE A 423 -17.25 48.15 -6.76
N GLN A 424 -17.08 46.85 -6.50
CA GLN A 424 -18.21 45.93 -6.35
C GLN A 424 -19.06 46.29 -5.15
N GLN A 425 -18.44 46.61 -4.00
CA GLN A 425 -19.17 47.03 -2.80
C GLN A 425 -19.97 48.31 -3.04
N THR A 426 -19.37 49.35 -3.65
CA THR A 426 -20.09 50.58 -3.97
C THR A 426 -21.23 50.36 -4.96
N SER A 427 -21.06 49.46 -5.93
CA SER A 427 -22.12 49.08 -6.88
C SER A 427 -23.28 48.35 -6.20
N VAL A 428 -22.97 47.41 -5.29
CA VAL A 428 -23.98 46.69 -4.50
C VAL A 428 -24.73 47.66 -3.59
N ASP A 429 -24.03 48.57 -2.93
CA ASP A 429 -24.65 49.59 -2.08
C ASP A 429 -25.53 50.54 -2.89
N HIS A 430 -25.11 50.94 -4.09
CA HIS A 430 -25.93 51.71 -5.01
C HIS A 430 -27.21 50.97 -5.42
N ILE A 431 -27.12 49.67 -5.76
CA ILE A 431 -28.29 48.84 -6.08
C ILE A 431 -29.21 48.71 -4.87
N ARG A 432 -28.65 48.50 -3.67
CA ARG A 432 -29.40 48.37 -2.42
C ARG A 432 -30.13 49.67 -2.07
N ASN A 433 -29.46 50.81 -2.18
CA ASN A 433 -30.05 52.12 -1.95
C ASN A 433 -31.18 52.42 -2.95
N ARG A 434 -30.96 52.10 -4.24
CA ARG A 434 -32.00 52.19 -5.27
C ARG A 434 -33.19 51.28 -4.94
N ALA A 435 -32.95 50.02 -4.59
CA ALA A 435 -34.00 49.07 -4.20
C ALA A 435 -34.78 49.56 -2.98
N ASN A 436 -34.09 50.07 -1.95
CA ASN A 436 -34.73 50.68 -0.77
C ASN A 436 -35.63 51.86 -1.16
N ALA A 437 -35.16 52.74 -2.05
CA ALA A 437 -35.97 53.86 -2.55
C ALA A 437 -37.22 53.38 -3.32
N TYR A 438 -37.11 52.35 -4.16
CA TYR A 438 -38.25 51.74 -4.84
C TYR A 438 -39.26 51.12 -3.86
N VAL A 439 -38.77 50.44 -2.81
CA VAL A 439 -39.63 49.88 -1.76
C VAL A 439 -40.34 51.00 -1.00
N MET A 440 -39.64 52.07 -0.62
CA MET A 440 -40.24 53.23 0.06
C MET A 440 -41.29 53.91 -0.81
N LEU A 441 -41.02 54.11 -2.10
CA LEU A 441 -42.00 54.63 -3.05
C LEU A 441 -43.22 53.72 -3.14
N ARG A 442 -43.02 52.41 -3.30
CA ARG A 442 -44.11 51.44 -3.36
C ARG A 442 -44.97 51.45 -2.09
N VAL A 443 -44.35 51.45 -0.91
CA VAL A 443 -45.06 51.49 0.39
C VAL A 443 -45.81 52.80 0.55
N SER A 444 -45.20 53.94 0.21
CA SER A 444 -45.86 55.25 0.30
C SER A 444 -47.08 55.35 -0.63
N LEU A 445 -46.98 54.83 -1.87
CA LEU A 445 -48.10 54.78 -2.81
C LEU A 445 -49.20 53.83 -2.33
N TRP A 446 -48.84 52.68 -1.77
CA TRP A 446 -49.81 51.77 -1.14
C TRP A 446 -50.51 52.41 0.05
N ASN A 447 -49.79 53.16 0.88
CA ASN A 447 -50.38 53.90 2.00
C ASN A 447 -51.41 54.92 1.51
N LEU A 448 -51.09 55.66 0.43
CA LEU A 448 -52.05 56.57 -0.19
C LEU A 448 -53.27 55.84 -0.79
N VAL A 449 -53.09 54.66 -1.37
CA VAL A 449 -54.20 53.83 -1.88
C VAL A 449 -55.10 53.30 -0.76
N GLU A 450 -54.52 52.92 0.39
CA GLU A 450 -55.26 52.52 1.59
C GLU A 450 -56.04 53.68 2.21
N ILE A 451 -55.46 54.89 2.27
CA ILE A 451 -56.21 56.08 2.70
C ILE A 451 -57.43 56.31 1.78
N LEU A 452 -57.29 56.02 0.49
CA LEU A 452 -58.36 56.13 -0.51
C LEU A 452 -59.15 54.83 -0.70
N ARG A 453 -59.15 53.90 0.26
CA ARG A 453 -59.77 52.56 0.13
C ARG A 453 -61.25 52.61 -0.21
N HIS A 454 -61.99 53.57 0.34
CA HIS A 454 -63.44 53.69 0.16
C HIS A 454 -63.86 54.46 -1.10
N ILE A 455 -62.90 54.99 -1.87
CA ILE A 455 -63.16 55.74 -3.09
C ILE A 455 -62.96 54.81 -4.28
N ASP A 456 -64.05 54.57 -5.02
CA ASP A 456 -64.11 53.74 -6.22
C ASP A 456 -63.77 52.25 -6.02
N HIS A 457 -64.68 51.35 -6.38
CA HIS A 457 -64.39 49.92 -6.43
C HIS A 457 -63.44 49.65 -7.59
N SER A 458 -62.33 48.95 -7.34
CA SER A 458 -61.39 48.57 -8.38
C SER A 458 -62.07 47.60 -9.36
N PRO A 459 -62.07 47.87 -10.69
CA PRO A 459 -62.60 46.94 -11.70
C PRO A 459 -61.69 45.72 -11.89
N PHE A 460 -60.52 45.71 -11.25
CA PHE A 460 -59.60 44.58 -11.29
C PHE A 460 -60.10 43.48 -10.35
N MET A 461 -61.02 42.66 -10.85
CA MET A 461 -61.25 41.31 -10.31
C MET A 461 -60.04 40.45 -10.66
N ILE A 462 -58.94 40.63 -9.94
CA ILE A 462 -57.78 39.76 -10.09
C ILE A 462 -58.20 38.41 -9.54
N ARG A 463 -58.34 37.41 -10.43
CA ARG A 463 -58.62 36.02 -10.04
C ARG A 463 -57.55 35.58 -9.04
N ARG A 464 -57.94 35.42 -7.78
CA ARG A 464 -57.05 34.83 -6.75
C ARG A 464 -56.72 33.39 -7.16
N ALA A 465 -55.49 33.16 -7.59
CA ALA A 465 -54.93 31.82 -7.66
C ALA A 465 -54.57 31.39 -6.23
N TYR A 466 -55.53 30.79 -5.52
CA TYR A 466 -55.23 30.20 -4.22
C TYR A 466 -54.31 28.99 -4.42
N PRO A 467 -53.16 28.91 -3.74
CA PRO A 467 -52.23 27.79 -3.88
C PRO A 467 -52.87 26.44 -3.52
N ASN A 468 -53.93 26.46 -2.70
CA ASN A 468 -54.55 25.27 -2.16
C ASN A 468 -56.09 25.31 -2.26
N SER A 469 -56.71 24.16 -2.51
CA SER A 469 -58.18 24.04 -2.66
C SER A 469 -58.93 24.37 -1.37
N TYR A 470 -58.32 24.13 -0.21
CA TYR A 470 -58.86 24.45 1.12
C TYR A 470 -59.06 25.96 1.36
N LEU A 471 -58.40 26.84 0.61
CA LEU A 471 -58.58 28.29 0.69
C LEU A 471 -59.71 28.80 -0.23
N LYS A 472 -60.35 27.90 -1.01
CA LYS A 472 -61.54 28.20 -1.82
C LYS A 472 -62.85 28.07 -1.03
N LEU A 473 -62.81 28.03 0.30
CA LEU A 473 -64.00 27.95 1.14
C LEU A 473 -64.90 29.18 0.92
N PRO A 474 -66.24 29.03 0.87
CA PRO A 474 -67.18 30.15 0.70
C PRO A 474 -67.01 31.22 1.78
N PHE A 475 -66.70 30.80 3.01
CA PHE A 475 -66.53 31.69 4.17
C PHE A 475 -65.28 32.60 4.11
N LEU A 476 -64.32 32.33 3.21
CA LEU A 476 -63.12 33.15 2.98
C LEU A 476 -63.24 34.05 1.74
N LYS A 477 -64.36 33.98 1.02
CA LYS A 477 -64.65 34.89 -0.09
C LYS A 477 -65.20 36.19 0.48
N PHE A 478 -64.31 37.14 0.76
CA PHE A 478 -64.68 38.53 1.11
C PHE A 478 -65.55 39.22 0.03
N GLU A 479 -65.64 38.62 -1.16
CA GLU A 479 -66.54 39.02 -2.26
C GLU A 479 -68.02 38.68 -2.02
N LEU A 480 -68.34 37.79 -1.06
CA LEU A 480 -69.72 37.37 -0.75
C LEU A 480 -70.37 38.15 0.41
N PHE A 481 -69.60 38.98 1.11
CA PHE A 481 -70.11 39.83 2.18
C PHE A 481 -70.34 41.24 1.63
N ASP A 482 -71.60 41.67 1.48
CA ASP A 482 -71.97 43.08 1.22
C ASP A 482 -71.78 43.94 2.49
N MET A 483 -70.68 43.73 3.20
CA MET A 483 -70.28 44.64 4.27
C MET A 483 -69.51 45.81 3.68
N PHE A 484 -69.58 46.97 4.35
CA PHE A 484 -68.64 48.09 4.15
C PHE A 484 -67.15 47.72 4.39
N ALA A 485 -66.86 46.46 4.74
CA ALA A 485 -65.53 45.90 4.87
C ALA A 485 -64.99 45.52 3.48
N VAL A 486 -64.23 46.43 2.88
CA VAL A 486 -63.53 46.18 1.61
C VAL A 486 -62.48 45.08 1.83
N ASN A 487 -62.31 44.16 0.87
CA ASN A 487 -61.21 43.19 0.90
C ASN A 487 -59.85 43.93 0.98
N PRO A 488 -58.84 43.40 1.69
CA PRO A 488 -57.48 43.91 1.55
C PRO A 488 -57.10 43.83 0.06
N PRO A 489 -56.66 44.93 -0.56
CA PRO A 489 -56.18 44.87 -1.93
C PRO A 489 -54.97 43.91 -1.97
N LEU A 490 -54.88 43.10 -3.03
CA LEU A 490 -53.71 42.25 -3.24
C LEU A 490 -52.50 43.16 -3.44
N TYR A 491 -51.35 42.78 -2.88
CA TYR A 491 -50.08 43.48 -3.05
C TYR A 491 -49.62 43.38 -4.51
N GLU A 492 -50.09 44.27 -5.37
CA GLU A 492 -49.49 44.52 -6.69
C GLU A 492 -48.08 45.09 -6.48
N GLU A 493 -47.10 44.53 -7.19
CA GLU A 493 -45.70 44.93 -7.05
C GLU A 493 -45.30 46.06 -8.02
N ASP A 494 -46.06 46.24 -9.11
CA ASP A 494 -45.79 47.23 -10.16
C ASP A 494 -46.22 48.65 -9.74
N VAL A 495 -45.23 49.51 -9.52
CA VAL A 495 -45.39 50.92 -9.10
C VAL A 495 -46.27 51.73 -10.05
N ASP A 496 -46.14 51.55 -11.37
CA ASP A 496 -46.90 52.30 -12.37
C ASP A 496 -48.39 51.98 -12.32
N LYS A 497 -48.74 50.71 -12.11
CA LYS A 497 -50.15 50.29 -11.97
C LYS A 497 -50.77 50.87 -10.70
N ILE A 498 -50.02 50.87 -9.59
CA ILE A 498 -50.45 51.50 -8.33
C ILE A 498 -50.68 53.01 -8.55
N MET A 499 -49.75 53.67 -9.24
CA MET A 499 -49.84 55.10 -9.57
C MET A 499 -51.06 55.42 -10.43
N HIS A 500 -51.34 54.62 -11.47
CA HIS A 500 -52.54 54.79 -12.30
C HIS A 500 -53.84 54.58 -11.51
N LEU A 501 -53.87 53.60 -10.60
CA LEU A 501 -55.00 53.37 -9.70
C LEU A 501 -55.22 54.56 -8.76
N LEU A 502 -54.14 55.10 -8.18
CA LEU A 502 -54.19 56.29 -7.34
C LEU A 502 -54.72 57.51 -8.11
N LYS A 503 -54.19 57.78 -9.31
CA LYS A 503 -54.66 58.87 -10.19
C LYS A 503 -56.15 58.77 -10.47
N ARG A 504 -56.66 57.56 -10.76
CA ARG A 504 -58.09 57.35 -11.00
C ARG A 504 -58.94 57.62 -9.75
N LYS A 505 -58.51 57.13 -8.58
CA LYS A 505 -59.21 57.34 -7.31
C LYS A 505 -59.24 58.81 -6.92
N LEU A 506 -58.10 59.51 -7.01
CA LEU A 506 -58.01 60.95 -6.76
C LEU A 506 -58.89 61.75 -7.72
N TYR A 507 -58.87 61.42 -9.02
CA TYR A 507 -59.72 62.08 -10.00
C TYR A 507 -61.23 61.93 -9.67
N LYS A 508 -61.67 60.73 -9.26
CA LYS A 508 -63.07 60.51 -8.84
C LYS A 508 -63.41 61.22 -7.54
N LEU A 509 -62.47 61.28 -6.60
CA LEU A 509 -62.63 62.05 -5.36
C LEU A 509 -62.83 63.54 -5.66
N MET A 510 -61.94 64.12 -6.48
CA MET A 510 -62.02 65.52 -6.88
C MET A 510 -63.33 65.84 -7.58
N LYS A 511 -63.76 65.01 -8.55
CA LYS A 511 -65.06 65.15 -9.21
C LYS A 511 -66.25 65.02 -8.25
N GLY A 512 -66.11 64.20 -7.20
CA GLY A 512 -67.11 64.09 -6.13
C GLY A 512 -67.21 65.35 -5.28
N TYR A 513 -66.06 65.95 -4.93
CA TYR A 513 -66.01 67.22 -4.21
C TYR A 513 -66.47 68.40 -5.06
N GLU A 514 -66.17 68.45 -6.36
CA GLU A 514 -66.71 69.46 -7.29
C GLU A 514 -68.23 69.42 -7.32
N LYS A 515 -68.83 68.23 -7.42
CA LYS A 515 -70.30 68.06 -7.33
C LYS A 515 -70.89 68.47 -5.99
N LEU A 516 -70.15 68.28 -4.89
CA LEU A 516 -70.53 68.75 -3.55
C LEU A 516 -70.37 70.27 -3.40
N ALA A 517 -69.42 70.88 -4.09
CA ALA A 517 -69.21 72.33 -4.10
C ALA A 517 -70.24 73.06 -4.98
N GLU A 518 -70.67 72.45 -6.09
CA GLU A 518 -71.76 72.94 -6.94
C GLU A 518 -73.14 72.79 -6.26
N ALA A 519 -73.32 71.73 -5.45
CA ALA A 519 -74.48 71.55 -4.60
C ALA A 519 -74.37 72.44 -3.35
N ASN A 520 -74.66 73.73 -3.50
CA ASN A 520 -74.77 74.71 -2.41
C ASN A 520 -75.77 74.28 -1.31
N ASN A 521 -75.37 73.39 -0.42
CA ASN A 521 -76.00 73.16 0.87
C ASN A 521 -74.89 72.93 1.90
N ARG A 522 -74.82 73.84 2.87
CA ARG A 522 -74.03 73.70 4.10
C ARG A 522 -74.59 72.56 4.96
N GLU A 523 -74.53 71.32 4.48
CA GLU A 523 -74.71 70.18 5.35
C GLU A 523 -73.44 70.03 6.20
N PRO A 524 -73.52 70.16 7.54
CA PRO A 524 -72.36 69.96 8.39
C PRO A 524 -71.84 68.54 8.20
N ILE A 525 -70.52 68.34 8.29
CA ILE A 525 -69.85 67.03 8.19
C ILE A 525 -70.54 65.96 9.08
N SER A 526 -71.19 66.39 10.17
CA SER A 526 -72.05 65.58 11.04
C SER A 526 -73.23 64.89 10.33
N SER A 527 -73.89 65.55 9.37
CA SER A 527 -75.00 64.99 8.58
C SER A 527 -74.54 63.79 7.73
N PHE A 528 -73.36 63.89 7.12
CA PHE A 528 -72.78 62.79 6.35
C PHE A 528 -72.41 61.60 7.24
N ARG A 529 -71.92 61.87 8.47
CA ARG A 529 -71.62 60.82 9.45
C ARG A 529 -72.89 60.08 9.88
N GLU A 530 -73.98 60.80 10.13
CA GLU A 530 -75.28 60.19 10.46
C GLU A 530 -75.89 59.42 9.29
N LYS A 531 -75.83 59.97 8.07
CA LYS A 531 -76.29 59.28 6.85
C LYS A 531 -75.50 57.99 6.61
N TYR A 532 -74.19 58.01 6.82
CA TYR A 532 -73.34 56.81 6.75
C TYR A 532 -73.71 55.80 7.85
N HIS A 533 -73.87 56.26 9.09
CA HIS A 533 -74.21 55.40 10.23
C HIS A 533 -75.59 54.73 10.06
N LYS A 534 -76.60 55.48 9.59
CA LYS A 534 -77.92 54.93 9.27
C LYS A 534 -77.84 53.89 8.16
N ARG A 535 -77.08 54.15 7.09
CA ARG A 535 -76.86 53.17 6.01
C ARG A 535 -76.16 51.91 6.50
N PHE A 536 -75.15 52.05 7.35
CA PHE A 536 -74.42 50.92 7.94
C PHE A 536 -75.34 50.02 8.79
N LEU A 537 -76.21 50.61 9.62
CA LEU A 537 -77.15 49.85 10.44
C LEU A 537 -78.21 49.13 9.60
N SER A 538 -78.70 49.74 8.52
CA SER A 538 -79.64 49.07 7.60
C SER A 538 -79.03 47.86 6.90
N THR A 539 -77.76 47.91 6.50
CA THR A 539 -77.08 46.75 5.87
C THR A 539 -76.88 45.59 6.85
N ARG A 540 -76.68 45.87 8.16
CA ARG A 540 -76.53 44.83 9.19
C ARG A 540 -77.82 44.08 9.47
N LEU A 541 -78.98 44.74 9.39
CA LEU A 541 -80.28 44.13 9.66
C LEU A 541 -80.70 43.12 8.57
N SER A 542 -80.42 43.41 7.28
CA SER A 542 -80.77 42.50 6.17
C SER A 542 -80.07 41.13 6.20
N TYR A 543 -78.93 40.99 6.89
CA TYR A 543 -78.20 39.71 7.00
C TYR A 543 -78.68 38.82 8.16
N MET A 544 -79.39 39.36 9.16
CA MET A 544 -79.93 38.55 10.25
C MET A 544 -81.19 37.77 9.81
N ASP A 545 -81.96 38.32 8.87
CA ASP A 545 -83.17 37.66 8.33
C ASP A 545 -82.88 36.49 7.37
N THR A 546 -81.63 36.34 6.90
CA THR A 546 -81.25 35.26 5.95
C THR A 546 -80.64 34.01 6.61
N GLN A 547 -80.46 33.99 7.94
CA GLN A 547 -79.97 32.82 8.67
C GLN A 547 -81.08 31.85 9.15
N GLY A 548 -82.36 32.14 8.84
CA GLY A 548 -83.52 31.37 9.32
C GLY A 548 -83.98 30.17 8.47
N THR A 549 -83.30 29.81 7.39
CA THR A 549 -83.64 28.63 6.57
C THR A 549 -82.54 27.58 6.64
N GLU A 550 -82.68 26.66 7.60
CA GLU A 550 -81.96 25.38 7.65
C GLU A 550 -82.38 24.50 6.45
N GLY A 551 -81.79 24.78 5.29
CA GLY A 551 -81.84 23.92 4.12
C GLY A 551 -80.59 23.05 4.03
N ASP A 552 -80.69 21.84 4.56
CA ASP A 552 -79.97 20.63 4.16
C ASP A 552 -78.57 20.85 3.52
N MET A 553 -77.60 21.24 4.35
CA MET A 553 -76.20 21.17 3.97
C MET A 553 -75.81 19.69 3.83
N LYS A 554 -75.87 19.17 2.61
CA LYS A 554 -75.17 17.94 2.24
C LYS A 554 -73.74 18.03 2.79
N VAL A 555 -73.43 17.15 3.73
CA VAL A 555 -72.06 16.89 4.19
C VAL A 555 -71.30 16.39 2.97
N VAL A 556 -70.64 17.30 2.26
CA VAL A 556 -69.63 16.94 1.27
C VAL A 556 -68.45 16.42 2.07
N ASP A 557 -68.32 15.10 2.11
CA ASP A 557 -67.20 14.40 2.72
C ASP A 557 -65.93 14.76 1.92
N TYR A 558 -65.11 15.66 2.47
CA TYR A 558 -63.81 16.01 1.91
C TYR A 558 -62.78 14.96 2.35
N ASP A 559 -62.76 13.82 1.66
CA ASP A 559 -61.65 12.86 1.72
C ASP A 559 -60.95 12.77 0.36
N ASP A 560 -60.36 13.88 -0.08
CA ASP A 560 -59.39 13.91 -1.19
C ASP A 560 -58.04 14.45 -0.68
N GLY A 561 -57.35 13.59 0.08
CA GLY A 561 -55.98 13.82 0.51
C GLY A 561 -55.00 12.93 -0.25
N LYS A 562 -54.31 13.45 -1.27
CA LYS A 562 -52.92 13.08 -1.63
C LYS A 562 -52.19 14.22 -2.37
N VAL A 563 -51.56 15.14 -1.64
CA VAL A 563 -50.39 15.90 -2.17
C VAL A 563 -49.22 16.02 -1.17
N TYR A 564 -49.36 15.79 0.15
CA TYR A 564 -48.19 15.79 1.04
C TYR A 564 -48.26 14.65 2.07
N LEU A 565 -47.30 13.71 1.99
CA LEU A 565 -47.14 12.53 2.86
C LEU A 565 -46.69 12.88 4.30
N SER A 566 -46.48 14.15 4.63
CA SER A 566 -45.89 14.58 5.91
C SER A 566 -46.86 15.22 6.91
N VAL A 567 -48.13 15.47 6.54
CA VAL A 567 -49.09 16.14 7.43
C VAL A 567 -50.36 15.30 7.60
N PRO A 568 -50.61 14.70 8.79
CA PRO A 568 -51.79 13.87 9.04
C PRO A 568 -53.11 14.67 8.98
N SER A 569 -54.17 14.07 8.44
CA SER A 569 -55.51 14.70 8.39
C SER A 569 -56.17 14.74 9.77
N ARG A 570 -57.15 15.63 10.00
CA ARG A 570 -57.86 15.74 11.29
C ARG A 570 -58.53 14.43 11.74
N LYS A 571 -59.08 13.62 10.80
CA LYS A 571 -59.62 12.29 11.10
C LYS A 571 -58.49 11.36 11.56
N GLN A 572 -57.34 11.38 10.88
CA GLN A 572 -56.15 10.58 11.23
C GLN A 572 -55.54 10.99 12.58
N ILE A 573 -55.46 12.29 12.87
CA ILE A 573 -55.03 12.81 14.17
C ILE A 573 -56.00 12.32 15.25
N LYS A 574 -57.33 12.43 15.05
CA LYS A 574 -58.30 11.91 16.03
C LYS A 574 -58.18 10.40 16.25
N THR A 575 -57.98 9.62 15.19
CA THR A 575 -57.78 8.16 15.34
C THR A 575 -56.46 7.82 16.01
N LEU A 576 -55.38 8.55 15.71
CA LEU A 576 -54.09 8.37 16.37
C LEU A 576 -54.13 8.80 17.84
N SER A 577 -54.78 9.93 18.15
CA SER A 577 -54.99 10.38 19.52
C SER A 577 -55.88 9.42 20.31
N ALA A 578 -56.96 8.90 19.71
CA ALA A 578 -57.80 7.89 20.34
C ALA A 578 -56.99 6.60 20.60
N LYS A 579 -56.18 6.17 19.64
CA LYS A 579 -55.31 4.99 19.77
C LYS A 579 -54.26 5.16 20.87
N VAL A 580 -53.64 6.33 20.99
CA VAL A 580 -52.70 6.67 22.08
C VAL A 580 -53.41 6.64 23.44
N VAL A 581 -54.65 7.12 23.53
CA VAL A 581 -55.43 7.07 24.77
C VAL A 581 -55.82 5.63 25.14
N GLU A 582 -56.16 4.79 24.17
CA GLU A 582 -56.42 3.37 24.43
C GLU A 582 -55.16 2.58 24.78
N GLU A 583 -54.03 2.86 24.13
CA GLU A 583 -52.73 2.29 24.49
C GLU A 583 -52.28 2.73 25.89
N ALA A 584 -52.54 3.99 26.27
CA ALA A 584 -52.29 4.49 27.63
C ALA A 584 -53.20 3.82 28.67
N LYS A 585 -54.49 3.63 28.37
CA LYS A 585 -55.41 2.88 29.23
C LYS A 585 -54.99 1.41 29.39
N ALA A 586 -54.60 0.75 28.30
CA ALA A 586 -54.12 -0.63 28.35
C ALA A 586 -52.81 -0.79 29.15
N HIS A 587 -52.00 0.28 29.25
CA HIS A 587 -50.81 0.33 30.09
C HIS A 587 -51.09 0.67 31.56
N GLU A 588 -52.25 1.25 31.90
CA GLU A 588 -52.69 1.48 33.29
C GLU A 588 -53.45 0.29 33.89
N GLU A 589 -54.00 -0.60 33.06
CA GLU A 589 -54.70 -1.83 33.48
C GLU A 589 -53.78 -3.07 33.61
N LEU A 590 -52.47 -2.90 33.37
CA LEU A 590 -51.39 -3.84 33.66
C LEU A 590 -50.59 -3.36 34.88
#